data_AF-A0A2S9GCY0-F1
#
_entry.id   AF-A0A2S9GCY0-F1
#
_cell.length_a   1.000
_cell.length_b   1.000
_cell.length_c   1.000
_cell.angle_alpha   90.00
_cell.angle_beta   90.00
_cell.angle_gamma   90.00
#
_symmetry.space_group_name_H-M   'P 1'
#
loop_
_entity.id
_entity.type
_entity.pdbx_description
1 polymer ?
#
loop_
_entity_poly.entity_id
_entity_poly.type
_entity_poly.pdbx_seq_one_letter_code
_entity_poly.pdbx_strand_id
1 'polypeptide(L)'
;RALRLLQTTMEGSEVSEFEAIRLVATKLSISEESVRRWRRKAQVDAGDLPGTSSTEHLEIRKLKREIAELRRANEILKSASAFF
;
A
#
# COMPACT_ATOMS: atom_id res chain seq x y z
N ARG A 1 11.99 -2.97 -7.33
CA ARG A 1 13.42 -3.28 -7.47
C ARG A 1 14.02 -3.90 -6.21
N ALA A 2 13.91 -3.26 -5.04
CA ALA A 2 14.42 -3.80 -3.77
C ALA A 2 13.80 -5.15 -3.35
N LEU A 3 12.49 -5.32 -3.48
CA LEU A 3 11.81 -6.58 -3.12
C LEU A 3 12.20 -7.76 -4.00
N ARG A 4 12.32 -7.54 -5.31
CA ARG A 4 12.83 -8.56 -6.23
C ARG A 4 14.26 -8.95 -5.87
N LEU A 5 15.11 -7.97 -5.53
CA LEU A 5 16.48 -8.23 -5.10
C LEU A 5 16.51 -9.03 -3.79
N LEU A 6 15.64 -8.70 -2.83
CA LEU A 6 15.48 -9.44 -1.58
C LEU A 6 15.08 -10.89 -1.80
N GLN A 7 14.11 -11.12 -2.67
CA GLN A 7 13.66 -12.45 -3.04
C GLN A 7 14.80 -13.26 -3.68
N THR A 8 15.52 -12.67 -4.65
CA THR A 8 16.67 -13.36 -5.27
C THR A 8 17.80 -13.66 -4.30
N THR A 9 18.03 -12.81 -3.29
CA THR A 9 19.05 -13.08 -2.25
C THR A 9 18.63 -14.21 -1.31
N MET A 10 17.33 -14.35 -1.03
CA MET A 10 16.82 -15.44 -0.20
C MET A 10 16.74 -16.78 -0.95
N GLU A 11 16.51 -16.76 -2.26
CA GLU A 11 16.49 -17.95 -3.10
C GLU A 11 17.90 -18.47 -3.41
N GLY A 12 18.87 -17.57 -3.58
CA GLY A 12 20.25 -17.91 -3.96
C GLY A 12 21.21 -18.22 -2.81
N SER A 13 20.80 -18.03 -1.55
CA SER A 13 21.63 -18.32 -0.37
C SER A 13 20.77 -18.75 0.81
N GLU A 14 21.22 -19.73 1.60
CA GLU A 14 20.60 -20.14 2.89
C GLU A 14 20.82 -19.08 3.99
N VAL A 15 20.69 -17.80 3.65
CA VAL A 15 20.76 -16.69 4.61
C VAL A 15 19.39 -16.44 5.21
N SER A 16 19.38 -16.04 6.48
CA SER A 16 18.16 -15.64 7.14
C SER A 16 17.53 -14.43 6.46
N GLU A 17 16.21 -14.26 6.60
CA GLU A 17 15.50 -13.07 6.10
C GLU A 17 16.14 -11.76 6.60
N PHE A 18 16.61 -11.76 7.85
CA PHE A 18 17.23 -10.59 8.44
C PHE A 18 18.56 -10.22 7.76
N GLU A 19 19.39 -11.22 7.46
CA GLU A 19 20.64 -11.03 6.72
C GLU A 19 20.39 -10.59 5.29
N ALA A 20 19.40 -11.18 4.61
CA ALA A 20 18.99 -10.76 3.27
C ALA A 20 18.54 -9.28 3.26
N ILE A 21 17.73 -8.86 4.25
CA ILE A 21 17.31 -7.47 4.41
C ILE A 21 18.52 -6.55 4.60
N ARG A 22 19.46 -6.91 5.48
CA ARG A 22 20.69 -6.14 5.72
C ARG A 22 21.50 -5.98 4.44
N LEU A 23 21.76 -7.07 3.72
CA LEU A 23 22.53 -7.07 2.47
C LEU A 23 21.88 -6.18 1.40
N VAL A 24 20.57 -6.27 1.23
CA VAL A 24 19.80 -5.45 0.28
C VAL A 24 19.83 -3.97 0.69
N ALA A 25 19.66 -3.68 1.98
CA ALA A 25 19.69 -2.32 2.50
C ALA A 25 21.06 -1.67 2.29
N THR A 26 22.15 -2.38 2.59
CA THR A 26 23.52 -1.92 2.33
C THR A 26 23.76 -1.70 0.85
N LYS A 27 23.37 -2.66 -0.01
CA LYS A 27 23.57 -2.59 -1.47
C LYS A 27 22.80 -1.45 -2.13
N LEU A 28 21.66 -1.06 -1.57
CA LEU A 28 20.83 0.03 -2.07
C LEU A 28 21.04 1.35 -1.29
N SER A 29 21.90 1.36 -0.28
CA SER A 29 22.17 2.49 0.61
C SER A 29 20.89 3.09 1.23
N ILE A 30 19.99 2.24 1.70
CA ILE A 30 18.72 2.61 2.37
C ILE A 30 18.63 1.96 3.75
N SER A 31 17.66 2.37 4.57
CA SER A 31 17.46 1.74 5.87
C SER A 31 16.89 0.33 5.74
N GLU A 32 17.37 -0.59 6.59
CA GLU A 32 16.84 -1.96 6.73
C GLU A 32 15.34 -1.96 7.02
N GLU A 33 14.89 -1.00 7.84
CA GLU A 33 13.49 -0.85 8.19
C GLU A 33 12.61 -0.53 6.97
N SER A 34 13.11 0.25 6.00
CA SER A 34 12.40 0.53 4.76
C SER A 34 12.16 -0.75 3.96
N VAL A 35 13.19 -1.59 3.83
CA VAL A 35 13.10 -2.88 3.12
C VAL A 35 12.11 -3.81 3.82
N ARG A 36 12.19 -3.90 5.17
CA ARG A 36 11.25 -4.70 5.97
C ARG A 36 9.81 -4.23 5.82
N ARG A 37 9.55 -2.92 5.86
CA ARG A 37 8.22 -2.34 5.67
C ARG A 37 7.67 -2.62 4.27
N TRP A 38 8.50 -2.48 3.23
CA TRP A 38 8.08 -2.80 1.86
C TRP A 38 7.75 -4.28 1.69
N ARG A 39 8.52 -5.19 2.32
CA ARG A 39 8.22 -6.62 2.28
C ARG A 39 6.88 -6.91 2.94
N ARG A 40 6.66 -6.41 4.16
CA ARG A 40 5.38 -6.60 4.86
C ARG A 40 4.21 -6.04 4.04
N LYS A 41 4.39 -4.88 3.42
CA LYS A 41 3.38 -4.31 2.54
C LYS A 41 3.10 -5.21 1.32
N ALA A 42 4.14 -5.76 0.70
CA ALA A 42 3.98 -6.67 -0.42
C ALA A 42 3.29 -7.99 -0.03
N GLN A 43 3.54 -8.51 1.18
CA GLN A 43 2.82 -9.67 1.72
C GLN A 43 1.33 -9.36 1.94
N VAL A 44 1.00 -8.17 2.44
CA VAL A 44 -0.40 -7.72 2.54
C VAL A 44 -1.03 -7.57 1.16
N ASP A 45 -0.33 -6.95 0.21
CA ASP A 45 -0.81 -6.77 -1.16
C ASP A 45 -0.98 -8.13 -1.91
N ALA A 46 -0.22 -9.16 -1.54
CA ALA A 46 -0.33 -10.52 -2.06
C ALA A 46 -1.40 -11.38 -1.34
N GLY A 47 -1.92 -10.91 -0.20
CA GLY A 47 -2.88 -11.65 0.62
C GLY A 47 -2.25 -12.66 1.59
N ASP A 48 -0.93 -12.69 1.72
CA ASP A 48 -0.21 -13.57 2.65
C ASP A 48 -0.37 -13.13 4.11
N LEU A 49 -0.60 -11.84 4.34
CA LEU A 49 -0.82 -11.25 5.65
C LEU A 49 -2.12 -10.45 5.70
N PRO A 50 -2.83 -10.45 6.83
CA PRO A 50 -3.99 -9.59 7.01
C PRO A 50 -3.59 -8.11 6.99
N GLY A 51 -4.38 -7.30 6.31
CA GLY A 51 -4.21 -5.86 6.22
C GLY A 51 -5.00 -5.28 5.05
N THR A 52 -5.12 -3.96 4.99
CA THR A 52 -5.72 -3.31 3.83
C THR A 52 -4.72 -3.24 2.70
N SER A 53 -5.05 -3.88 1.58
CA SER A 53 -4.19 -3.87 0.40
C SER A 53 -4.15 -2.48 -0.24
N SER A 54 -3.11 -2.23 -1.04
CA SER A 54 -2.96 -0.98 -1.76
C SER A 54 -4.13 -0.72 -2.72
N THR A 55 -4.70 -1.77 -3.32
CA THR A 55 -5.87 -1.69 -4.20
C THR A 55 -7.12 -1.29 -3.42
N GLU A 56 -7.39 -1.95 -2.29
CA GLU A 56 -8.49 -1.59 -1.38
C GLU A 56 -8.37 -0.15 -0.89
N HIS A 57 -7.16 0.28 -0.50
CA HIS A 57 -6.90 1.66 -0.10
C HIS A 57 -7.21 2.68 -1.20
N LEU A 58 -6.89 2.36 -2.46
CA LEU A 58 -7.21 3.23 -3.60
C LEU A 58 -8.71 3.29 -3.84
N GLU A 59 -9.40 2.17 -3.75
CA GLU A 59 -10.86 2.10 -3.89
C GLU A 59 -11.58 2.89 -2.79
N ILE A 60 -11.17 2.71 -1.53
CA ILE A 60 -11.68 3.49 -0.39
C ILE A 60 -11.51 5.00 -0.65
N ARG A 61 -10.36 5.43 -1.19
CA ARG A 61 -10.14 6.84 -1.52
C ARG A 61 -11.05 7.32 -2.65
N LYS A 62 -11.25 6.51 -3.69
CA LYS A 62 -12.15 6.82 -4.81
C LYS A 62 -13.59 6.98 -4.30
N LEU A 63 -14.09 5.99 -3.56
CA LEU A 63 -15.44 6.00 -3.00
C LEU A 63 -15.66 7.19 -2.05
N LYS A 64 -14.67 7.54 -1.22
CA LYS A 64 -14.75 8.72 -0.36
C LYS A 64 -14.91 10.03 -1.14
N ARG A 65 -14.27 10.17 -2.29
CA ARG A 65 -14.43 11.34 -3.16
C ARG A 65 -15.82 11.37 -3.79
N GLU A 66 -16.26 10.24 -4.33
CA GLU A 66 -17.58 10.11 -4.95
C GLU A 66 -18.71 10.42 -3.96
N ILE A 67 -18.63 9.88 -2.73
CA ILE A 67 -19.58 10.21 -1.65
C ILE A 67 -19.59 11.70 -1.33
N ALA A 68 -18.43 12.36 -1.31
CA ALA A 68 -18.36 13.79 -1.04
C ALA A 68 -19.01 14.62 -2.15
N GLU A 69 -18.80 14.23 -3.41
CA GLU A 69 -19.43 14.86 -4.58
C GLU A 69 -20.95 14.65 -4.59
N LEU A 70 -21.41 13.41 -4.36
CA LEU A 70 -22.83 13.09 -4.29
C LEU A 70 -23.54 13.83 -3.15
N ARG A 71 -22.88 14.00 -2.00
CA ARG A 71 -23.43 14.79 -0.89
C ARG A 71 -23.56 16.26 -1.27
N ARG A 72 -22.53 16.85 -1.90
CA ARG A 72 -22.58 18.24 -2.39
C ARG A 72 -23.69 18.44 -3.42
N ALA A 73 -23.83 17.52 -4.38
CA ALA A 73 -24.89 17.59 -5.38
C ALA A 73 -26.28 17.51 -4.74
N ASN A 74 -26.48 16.58 -3.80
CA ASN A 74 -27.73 16.48 -3.05
C ASN A 74 -28.05 17.74 -2.24
N GLU A 75 -27.05 18.39 -1.65
CA GLU A 75 -27.27 19.65 -0.94
C GLU A 75 -27.76 20.76 -1.87
N ILE A 76 -27.18 20.88 -3.07
CA ILE A 76 -27.62 21.85 -4.09
C ILE A 76 -29.05 21.54 -4.55
N LEU A 77 -29.37 20.27 -4.80
CA LEU A 77 -30.72 19.88 -5.24
C LEU A 77 -31.76 20.16 -4.14
N LYS A 78 -31.43 19.83 -2.89
CA LYS A 78 -32.30 20.12 -1.74
C LYS A 78 -32.52 21.61 -1.56
N SER A 79 -31.46 22.43 -1.66
CA SER A 79 -31.63 23.88 -1.55
C SER A 79 -32.47 24.44 -2.68
N ALA A 80 -32.27 23.98 -3.93
CA ALA A 80 -33.09 24.37 -5.08
C ALA A 80 -34.58 24.01 -4.89
N SER A 81 -34.86 22.81 -4.37
CA SER A 81 -36.24 22.36 -4.09
C SER A 81 -36.94 23.15 -2.99
N ALA A 82 -36.21 23.89 -2.15
CA ALA A 82 -36.83 24.77 -1.16
C ALA A 82 -37.40 26.07 -1.76
N PHE A 83 -37.08 26.38 -3.02
CA PHE A 83 -37.51 27.60 -3.71
C PHE A 83 -38.69 27.39 -4.69
N PHE A 84 -39.13 26.16 -4.91
CA PHE A 84 -40.26 25.79 -5.78
C PHE A 84 -41.30 25.01 -4.99
#